data_AF-A0A2V6JRX9-F1
#
_entry.id   AF-A0A2V6JRX9-F1
#
_cell.length_a   1.000
_cell.length_b   1.000
_cell.length_c   1.000
_cell.angle_alpha   90.00
_cell.angle_beta   90.00
_cell.angle_gamma   90.00
#
_symmetry.space_group_name_H-M   'P 1'
#
loop_
_entity.id
_entity.type
_entity.pdbx_description
1 polymer ?
#
loop_
_entity_poly.entity_id
_entity_poly.type
_entity_poly.pdbx_seq_one_letter_code
_entity_poly.pdbx_strand_id
1 'polypeptide(L)'
;MQENVEVGFFTDPTVCIGCKACEVACKEWNHVPDDGFVWSGNSYDNTGHLGASTWRHVMFVEQDRQKGGQIVGSYSVTGNGEDPFRWVFLSDVCKHCEEAG
;
A
#
# COMPACT_ATOMS: atom_id res chain seq x y z
N MET A 1 -8.72 34.17 -4.15
CA MET A 1 -8.13 32.82 -3.94
C MET A 1 -7.35 32.93 -2.65
N GLN A 2 -7.72 32.21 -1.59
CA GLN A 2 -6.96 32.29 -0.34
C GLN A 2 -5.63 31.58 -0.56
N GLU A 3 -4.58 32.39 -0.67
CA GLU A 3 -3.20 31.92 -0.63
C GLU A 3 -2.91 31.51 0.82
N ASN A 4 -2.45 30.27 1.04
CA ASN A 4 -2.13 29.66 2.34
C ASN A 4 -3.29 28.94 3.07
N VAL A 5 -3.97 28.02 2.38
CA VAL A 5 -4.79 26.99 3.04
C VAL A 5 -3.91 25.77 3.30
N GLU A 6 -3.82 25.35 4.56
CA GLU A 6 -3.17 24.09 4.94
C GLU A 6 -3.94 22.90 4.35
N VAL A 7 -3.20 21.94 3.79
CA VAL A 7 -3.76 20.75 3.15
C VAL A 7 -3.16 19.49 3.75
N GLY A 8 -3.97 18.44 3.77
CA GLY A 8 -3.56 17.11 4.21
C GLY A 8 -4.12 16.04 3.30
N PHE A 9 -3.56 14.82 3.41
CA PHE A 9 -3.98 13.68 2.61
C PHE A 9 -4.49 12.56 3.51
N PHE A 10 -5.74 12.14 3.34
CA PHE A 10 -6.30 10.97 4.03
C PHE A 10 -6.29 9.76 3.08
N THR A 11 -5.53 8.74 3.46
CA THR A 11 -5.51 7.45 2.75
C THR A 11 -6.25 6.42 3.58
N ASP A 12 -7.39 5.93 3.10
CA ASP A 12 -8.14 4.87 3.75
C ASP A 12 -7.66 3.48 3.27
N PRO A 13 -6.94 2.72 4.12
CA PRO A 13 -6.45 1.39 3.75
C PRO A 13 -7.56 0.33 3.70
N THR A 14 -8.75 0.61 4.24
CA THR A 14 -9.85 -0.36 4.28
C THR A 14 -10.48 -0.61 2.91
N VAL A 15 -10.40 0.39 2.02
CA VAL A 15 -10.88 0.36 0.63
C VAL A 15 -9.76 0.21 -0.40
N CYS A 16 -8.49 0.28 0.04
CA CYS A 16 -7.36 0.06 -0.85
C CYS A 16 -7.39 -1.39 -1.38
N ILE A 17 -7.13 -1.56 -2.68
CA ILE A 17 -7.14 -2.87 -3.37
C ILE A 17 -5.76 -3.31 -3.85
N GLY A 18 -4.70 -2.59 -3.46
CA GLY A 18 -3.33 -2.96 -3.85
C GLY A 18 -2.98 -2.73 -5.33
N CYS A 19 -3.73 -1.91 -6.08
CA CYS A 19 -3.57 -1.79 -7.54
C CYS A 19 -2.26 -1.15 -8.03
N LYS A 20 -1.46 -0.55 -7.15
CA LYS A 20 -0.22 0.20 -7.46
C LYS A 20 -0.36 1.39 -8.42
N ALA A 21 -1.57 1.77 -8.83
CA ALA A 21 -1.79 2.92 -9.73
C ALA A 21 -1.25 4.24 -9.15
N CYS A 22 -1.28 4.40 -7.82
CA CYS A 22 -0.73 5.58 -7.17
C CYS A 22 0.80 5.67 -7.25
N GLU A 23 1.53 4.55 -7.33
CA GLU A 23 2.99 4.55 -7.57
C GLU A 23 3.29 5.03 -8.99
N VAL A 24 2.58 4.46 -9.98
CA VAL A 24 2.72 4.80 -11.40
C VAL A 24 2.42 6.27 -11.64
N ALA A 25 1.29 6.77 -11.14
CA ALA A 25 0.89 8.17 -11.29
C ALA A 25 1.89 9.13 -10.62
N CYS A 26 2.46 8.76 -9.47
CA CYS A 26 3.48 9.56 -8.80
C CYS A 26 4.73 9.70 -9.67
N LYS A 27 5.20 8.61 -10.27
CA LYS A 27 6.36 8.64 -11.17
C LYS A 27 6.08 9.40 -12.46
N GLU A 28 4.93 9.15 -13.08
CA GLU A 28 4.52 9.81 -14.33
C GLU A 28 4.46 11.32 -14.16
N TRP A 29 3.76 11.80 -13.12
CA TRP A 29 3.61 13.23 -12.89
C TRP A 29 4.94 13.93 -12.57
N ASN A 30 5.78 13.31 -11.73
CA ASN A 30 7.01 13.91 -11.25
C ASN A 30 8.23 13.57 -12.13
N HIS A 31 8.05 12.81 -13.21
CA HIS A 31 9.13 12.33 -14.08
C HIS A 31 10.24 11.60 -13.29
N VAL A 32 9.85 10.86 -12.25
CA VAL A 32 10.78 10.09 -11.43
C VAL A 32 11.18 8.83 -12.21
N PRO A 33 12.48 8.47 -12.29
CA PRO A 33 12.92 7.31 -13.05
C PRO A 33 12.37 6.00 -12.47
N ASP A 34 12.34 4.95 -13.30
CA ASP A 34 12.02 3.62 -12.83
C ASP A 34 13.15 3.05 -11.96
N ASP A 35 12.79 2.12 -11.06
CA ASP A 35 13.74 1.45 -10.16
C ASP A 35 14.28 0.14 -10.76
N GLY A 36 14.00 -0.12 -12.04
CA GLY A 36 14.16 -1.41 -12.70
C GLY A 36 12.99 -2.38 -12.45
N PHE A 37 12.95 -3.46 -13.25
CA PHE A 37 11.91 -4.49 -13.19
C PHE A 37 12.42 -5.76 -12.52
N VAL A 38 12.82 -5.65 -11.25
CA VAL A 38 13.33 -6.80 -10.47
C VAL A 38 12.17 -7.54 -9.81
N TRP A 39 12.07 -8.84 -10.09
CA TRP A 39 11.09 -9.71 -9.44
C TRP A 39 11.66 -10.28 -8.13
N SER A 40 11.07 -9.91 -6.99
CA SER A 40 11.54 -10.35 -5.67
C SER A 40 11.20 -11.81 -5.35
N GLY A 41 10.17 -12.38 -5.98
CA GLY A 41 9.73 -13.77 -5.80
C GLY A 41 8.98 -14.07 -4.50
N ASN A 42 8.98 -13.13 -3.55
CA ASN A 42 8.49 -13.37 -2.19
C ASN A 42 7.20 -12.62 -1.85
N SER A 43 6.74 -11.71 -2.72
CA SER A 43 5.52 -10.93 -2.52
C SER A 43 5.08 -10.28 -3.84
N TYR A 44 3.82 -9.85 -3.91
CA TYR A 44 3.34 -8.90 -4.92
C TYR A 44 3.93 -7.48 -4.73
N ASP A 45 4.58 -7.25 -3.61
CA ASP A 45 5.40 -6.07 -3.41
C ASP A 45 6.75 -6.17 -4.16
N ASN A 46 6.78 -5.63 -5.37
CA ASN A 46 7.99 -5.49 -6.19
C ASN A 46 8.79 -4.20 -5.90
N THR A 47 8.24 -3.27 -5.11
CA THR A 47 8.82 -1.94 -4.90
C THR A 47 9.66 -1.94 -3.62
N GLY A 48 9.20 -2.67 -2.59
CA GLY A 48 9.92 -2.98 -1.37
C GLY A 48 9.98 -1.83 -0.36
N HIS A 49 10.51 -0.68 -0.74
CA HIS A 49 10.61 0.49 0.15
C HIS A 49 10.68 1.81 -0.62
N LEU A 50 10.47 2.92 0.09
CA LEU A 50 10.71 4.26 -0.43
C LEU A 50 12.20 4.50 -0.68
N GLY A 51 12.51 5.26 -1.72
CA GLY A 51 13.88 5.55 -2.14
C GLY A 51 13.97 6.82 -2.98
N ALA A 52 15.17 7.14 -3.47
CA ALA A 52 15.42 8.34 -4.27
C ALA A 52 14.53 8.41 -5.53
N SER A 53 14.18 7.26 -6.10
CA SER A 53 13.34 7.08 -7.28
C SER A 53 11.99 6.42 -6.99
N THR A 54 11.62 6.31 -5.71
CA THR A 54 10.35 5.70 -5.26
C THR A 54 9.74 6.53 -4.12
N TRP A 55 8.91 7.52 -4.44
CA TRP A 55 8.35 8.43 -3.42
C TRP A 55 7.01 7.97 -2.86
N ARG A 56 6.40 6.98 -3.49
CA ARG A 56 5.17 6.33 -3.06
C ARG A 56 5.30 4.83 -3.29
N HIS A 57 4.83 4.06 -2.32
CA HIS A 57 4.92 2.60 -2.28
C HIS A 57 3.61 2.00 -1.77
N VAL A 58 3.12 0.94 -2.40
CA VAL A 58 2.02 0.13 -1.90
C VAL A 58 2.59 -1.12 -1.26
N MET A 59 2.47 -1.18 0.06
CA MET A 59 2.87 -2.34 0.87
C MET A 59 1.80 -3.43 0.80
N PHE A 60 2.24 -4.68 0.69
CA PHE A 60 1.41 -5.87 0.78
C PHE A 60 1.69 -6.55 2.12
N VAL A 61 0.77 -6.39 3.08
CA VAL A 61 0.95 -6.91 4.45
C VAL A 61 0.03 -8.11 4.67
N GLU A 62 0.67 -9.26 4.74
CA GLU A 62 0.09 -10.58 5.00
C GLU A 62 -0.04 -10.80 6.51
N GLN A 63 -1.23 -11.14 7.02
CA GLN A 63 -1.45 -11.32 8.44
C GLN A 63 -2.35 -12.53 8.74
N ASP A 64 -1.85 -13.43 9.59
CA ASP A 64 -2.59 -14.59 10.12
C ASP A 64 -3.61 -14.17 11.20
N ARG A 65 -4.55 -13.29 10.82
CA ARG A 65 -5.65 -12.84 11.69
C ARG A 65 -6.82 -12.33 10.88
N GLN A 66 -8.03 -12.54 11.41
CA GLN A 66 -9.27 -12.20 10.72
C GLN A 66 -9.46 -10.70 10.47
N LYS A 67 -10.05 -10.37 9.31
CA LYS A 67 -10.61 -9.04 9.05
C LYS A 67 -12.07 -8.95 9.52
N GLY A 68 -12.29 -8.80 10.83
CA GLY A 68 -13.64 -8.59 11.38
C GLY A 68 -14.61 -9.72 11.02
N GLY A 69 -15.79 -9.40 10.48
CA GLY A 69 -16.78 -10.39 10.03
C GLY A 69 -16.48 -11.02 8.66
N GLN A 70 -15.20 -11.24 8.32
CA GLN A 70 -14.78 -11.78 7.03
C GLN A 70 -15.51 -13.10 6.74
N ILE A 71 -16.27 -13.13 5.65
CA ILE A 71 -16.92 -14.34 5.16
C ILE A 71 -15.84 -15.20 4.51
N VAL A 72 -15.45 -16.28 5.17
CA VAL A 72 -14.50 -17.24 4.64
C VAL A 72 -15.28 -18.19 3.71
N GLY A 73 -14.84 -18.33 2.47
CA GLY A 73 -15.40 -19.35 1.57
C GLY A 73 -15.02 -20.76 2.05
N SER A 74 -15.56 -21.80 1.39
CA SER A 74 -15.25 -23.21 1.71
C SER A 74 -13.80 -23.64 1.45
N TYR A 75 -12.93 -22.70 1.05
CA TYR A 75 -11.54 -22.92 0.64
C TYR A 75 -10.54 -22.68 1.80
N SER A 76 -10.97 -22.82 3.06
CA SER A 76 -10.04 -22.77 4.20
C SER A 76 -8.97 -23.86 4.03
N VAL A 77 -7.69 -23.49 4.07
CA VAL A 77 -6.56 -24.43 3.94
C VAL A 77 -6.60 -25.51 5.03
N THR A 78 -7.14 -25.15 6.19
CA THR A 78 -7.27 -26.00 7.39
C THR A 78 -8.54 -26.85 7.43
N GLY A 79 -9.48 -26.68 6.49
CA GLY A 79 -10.75 -27.43 6.41
C GLY A 79 -11.75 -27.20 7.55
N ASN A 80 -11.41 -26.37 8.54
CA ASN A 80 -12.23 -26.08 9.72
C ASN A 80 -12.86 -24.67 9.68
N GLY A 81 -12.71 -23.92 8.58
CA GLY A 81 -13.23 -22.56 8.46
C GLY A 81 -12.46 -21.51 9.27
N GLU A 82 -11.35 -21.87 9.90
CA GLU A 82 -10.54 -21.02 10.79
C GLU A 82 -9.26 -20.51 10.13
N ASP A 83 -9.27 -20.27 8.82
CA ASP A 83 -8.14 -19.62 8.15
C ASP A 83 -8.50 -18.19 7.73
N PRO A 84 -8.64 -17.25 8.68
CA PRO A 84 -8.97 -15.90 8.30
C PRO A 84 -7.68 -15.11 8.12
N PHE A 85 -6.82 -15.53 7.20
CA PHE A 85 -5.76 -14.68 6.72
C PHE A 85 -6.36 -13.39 6.12
N ARG A 86 -5.66 -12.26 6.32
CA ARG A 86 -6.04 -10.99 5.69
C ARG A 86 -4.87 -10.33 4.98
N TRP A 87 -5.17 -9.75 3.83
CA TRP A 87 -4.32 -8.78 3.16
C TRP A 87 -4.71 -7.35 3.55
N VAL A 88 -3.69 -6.59 3.98
CA VAL A 88 -3.78 -5.16 4.20
C VAL A 88 -2.87 -4.47 3.20
N PHE A 89 -3.44 -3.53 2.45
CA PHE A 89 -2.70 -2.71 1.51
C PHE A 89 -2.54 -1.31 2.08
N LEU A 90 -1.29 -0.82 2.14
CA LEU A 90 -0.98 0.51 2.66
C LEU A 90 -0.26 1.30 1.60
N SER A 91 -0.76 2.50 1.27
CA SER A 91 0.03 3.43 0.47
C SER A 91 0.95 4.21 1.40
N ASP A 92 2.22 3.84 1.42
CA ASP A 92 3.26 4.59 2.09
C ASP A 92 3.82 5.72 1.22
N VAL A 93 4.09 6.85 1.87
CA VAL A 93 4.45 8.15 1.28
C VAL A 93 4.85 9.08 2.43
N CYS A 94 5.61 10.14 2.13
CA CYS A 94 5.87 11.23 3.07
C CYS A 94 4.57 11.69 3.75
N LYS A 95 4.62 11.84 5.08
CA LYS A 95 3.45 12.24 5.89
C LYS A 95 3.23 13.76 5.92
N HIS A 96 4.19 14.54 5.42
CA HIS A 96 4.18 16.00 5.48
C HIS A 96 3.84 16.49 6.89
N CYS A 97 4.66 16.07 7.85
CA CYS A 97 4.51 16.39 9.26
C CYS A 97 4.48 17.91 9.48
N GLU A 98 3.65 18.36 10.41
CA GLU A 98 3.62 19.76 10.88
C GLU A 98 4.98 20.18 11.46
N GLU A 99 5.60 19.29 12.24
CA GLU A 99 6.97 19.44 12.76
C GLU A 99 7.86 18.34 12.19
N ALA A 100 8.69 18.66 11.19
CA ALA A 100 9.65 17.75 10.58
C ALA A 100 11.06 17.96 11.18
N GLY A 101 11.80 16.87 11.44
CA GLY A 101 13.15 16.86 12.02
C GLY A 101 14.09 15.90 11.33
#